data_AF-A0A076N2E2-F1
#
_entry.id   AF-A0A076N2E2-F1
#
_cell.length_a   1.000
_cell.length_b   1.000
_cell.length_c   1.000
_cell.angle_alpha   90.00
_cell.angle_beta   90.00
_cell.angle_gamma   90.00
#
_symmetry.space_group_name_H-M   'P 1'
#
loop_
_entity.id
_entity.type
_entity.pdbx_description
1 polymer ?
#
loop_
_entity_poly.entity_id
_entity_poly.type
_entity_poly.pdbx_seq_one_letter_code
_entity_poly.pdbx_strand_id
1 'polypeptide(L)'
;MGHPADSHALIRVLGARVNNLRDVDVTRPKRHLTVFTGVSGSGKSSLVFGTIAAESQRLINETYSAFVQGFLPRAARPDVDVLTGLTTAIVVDQERMTPNSRSTVGTATDVHAMLRIVFSRLGEPSAGPGFHYSFNLPAGACPVCEGTGQVSDIDLDAVVDRDRSLREGAIQVPGFTPDGWLVRTYTGSGFLDPDKKIRDYSETELRDLPHRDQTKIRLSGSSISYEGLLHRVRKSFLSKDKDALQPHVRAFVERAVAFARARNAGRG
;
A
#
# COMPACT_ATOMS: atom_id res chain seq x y z
N MET A 1 52.63 -9.61 -7.15
CA MET A 1 52.23 -8.30 -6.59
C MET A 1 50.88 -8.48 -5.94
N GLY A 2 50.71 -8.05 -4.68
CA GLY A 2 49.40 -8.10 -4.00
C GLY A 2 48.39 -7.17 -4.67
N HIS A 3 47.10 -7.49 -4.55
CA HIS A 3 46.04 -6.62 -5.04
C HIS A 3 46.02 -5.35 -4.18
N PRO A 4 45.83 -4.13 -4.72
CA PRO A 4 45.86 -2.89 -3.93
C PRO A 4 44.94 -2.92 -2.69
N ALA A 5 43.84 -3.67 -2.78
CA ALA A 5 42.91 -3.80 -1.68
C ALA A 5 43.40 -4.69 -0.50
N ASP A 6 44.45 -5.49 -0.68
CA ASP A 6 45.08 -6.30 0.38
C ASP A 6 45.77 -5.44 1.44
N SER A 7 45.99 -4.15 1.15
CA SER A 7 46.50 -3.17 2.12
C SER A 7 45.45 -2.74 3.16
N HIS A 8 44.19 -3.14 2.99
CA HIS A 8 43.11 -2.75 3.91
C HIS A 8 42.86 -3.78 5.02
N ALA A 9 42.27 -3.29 6.11
CA ALA A 9 41.90 -4.11 7.25
C ALA A 9 40.91 -5.23 6.87
N LEU A 10 40.81 -6.24 7.73
CA LEU A 10 39.96 -7.40 7.55
C LEU A 10 38.69 -7.28 8.41
N ILE A 11 37.63 -7.97 8.01
CA ILE A 11 36.49 -8.29 8.87
C ILE A 11 36.73 -9.69 9.42
N ARG A 12 36.79 -9.85 10.74
CA ARG A 12 37.02 -11.14 11.39
C ARG A 12 35.77 -11.54 12.16
N VAL A 13 35.24 -12.70 11.82
CA VAL A 13 34.12 -13.35 12.50
C VAL A 13 34.67 -14.65 13.10
N LEU A 14 34.65 -14.79 14.42
CA LEU A 14 35.14 -15.98 15.11
C LEU A 14 34.02 -16.55 15.99
N GLY A 15 33.81 -17.86 15.90
CA GLY A 15 32.83 -18.61 16.66
C GLY A 15 31.38 -18.23 16.33
N ALA A 16 31.03 -18.02 15.07
CA ALA A 16 29.64 -17.69 14.71
C ALA A 16 28.72 -18.90 14.85
N ARG A 17 27.62 -18.75 15.60
CA ARG A 17 26.65 -19.82 15.93
C ARG A 17 25.19 -19.43 15.68
N VAL A 18 24.97 -18.32 14.97
CA VAL A 18 23.61 -17.87 14.61
C VAL A 18 22.87 -18.95 13.79
N ASN A 19 21.66 -19.31 14.23
CA ASN A 19 20.80 -20.34 13.65
C ASN A 19 21.48 -21.73 13.60
N ASN A 20 21.92 -22.14 12.42
CA ASN A 20 22.50 -23.46 12.16
C ASN A 20 24.01 -23.40 11.89
N LEU A 21 24.65 -22.24 12.12
CA LEU A 21 26.10 -22.13 12.07
C LEU A 21 26.73 -22.96 13.21
N ARG A 22 27.81 -23.67 12.90
CA ARG A 22 28.51 -24.57 13.83
C ARG A 22 29.89 -24.02 14.12
N ASP A 23 29.94 -23.00 14.97
CA ASP A 23 31.17 -22.38 15.45
C ASP A 23 32.10 -21.93 14.30
N VAL A 24 31.54 -21.11 13.40
CA VAL A 24 32.19 -20.77 12.14
C VAL A 24 33.15 -19.59 12.30
N ASP A 25 34.41 -19.82 11.92
CA ASP A 25 35.43 -18.79 11.78
C ASP A 25 35.59 -18.37 10.32
N VAL A 26 35.51 -17.06 10.04
CA VAL A 26 35.78 -16.51 8.72
C VAL A 26 36.47 -15.16 8.82
N THR A 27 37.43 -14.95 7.92
CA THR A 27 38.07 -13.64 7.73
C THR A 27 37.83 -13.16 6.31
N ARG A 28 37.24 -11.97 6.19
CA ARG A 28 36.86 -11.35 4.90
C ARG A 28 37.69 -10.09 4.65
N PRO A 29 38.41 -9.98 3.53
CA PRO A 29 39.13 -8.76 3.18
C PRO A 29 38.15 -7.61 2.87
N LYS A 30 38.47 -6.41 3.36
CA LYS A 30 37.72 -5.20 2.97
C LYS A 30 38.10 -4.78 1.55
N ARG A 31 37.20 -4.03 0.90
CA ARG A 31 37.37 -3.52 -0.47
C ARG A 31 37.56 -4.63 -1.53
N HIS A 32 37.10 -5.83 -1.21
CA HIS A 32 36.94 -6.93 -2.17
C HIS A 32 35.46 -7.25 -2.36
N LEU A 33 35.12 -7.65 -3.60
CA LEU A 33 33.89 -8.37 -3.86
C LEU A 33 34.03 -9.78 -3.29
N THR A 34 33.39 -10.02 -2.14
CA THR A 34 33.37 -11.34 -1.51
C THR A 34 32.03 -12.00 -1.80
N VAL A 35 32.07 -13.20 -2.37
CA VAL A 35 30.88 -13.99 -2.69
C VAL A 35 30.80 -15.17 -1.73
N PHE A 36 29.69 -15.31 -1.03
CA PHE A 36 29.40 -16.47 -0.18
C PHE A 36 28.53 -17.45 -0.98
N THR A 37 29.04 -18.66 -1.23
CA THR A 37 28.37 -19.68 -2.05
C THR A 37 28.09 -20.95 -1.23
N GLY A 38 27.18 -21.80 -1.71
CA GLY A 38 26.78 -23.03 -1.03
C GLY A 38 25.29 -23.37 -1.19
N VAL A 39 24.91 -24.61 -0.87
CA VAL A 39 23.54 -25.14 -1.01
C VAL A 39 22.51 -24.39 -0.15
N SER A 40 21.22 -24.49 -0.50
CA SER A 40 20.16 -23.92 0.34
C SER A 40 20.24 -24.46 1.77
N GLY A 41 20.02 -23.61 2.77
CA GLY A 41 20.14 -23.99 4.18
C GLY A 41 21.57 -24.13 4.72
N SER A 42 22.63 -23.90 3.92
CA SER A 42 24.02 -24.06 4.39
C SER A 42 24.50 -23.02 5.43
N GLY A 43 23.65 -22.07 5.83
CA GLY A 43 24.00 -21.03 6.81
C GLY A 43 24.57 -19.73 6.21
N LYS A 44 24.66 -19.58 4.89
CA LYS A 44 25.15 -18.33 4.23
C LYS A 44 24.42 -17.08 4.74
N SER A 45 23.09 -17.12 4.72
CA SER A 45 22.26 -16.00 5.16
C SER A 45 22.39 -15.77 6.66
N SER A 46 22.53 -16.83 7.45
CA SER A 46 22.81 -16.74 8.89
C SER A 46 24.11 -15.98 9.15
N LEU A 47 25.17 -16.29 8.39
CA LEU A 47 26.48 -15.63 8.54
C LEU A 47 26.46 -14.17 8.03
N VAL A 48 25.94 -13.94 6.82
CA VAL A 48 25.99 -12.61 6.19
C VAL A 48 24.98 -11.65 6.80
N PHE A 49 23.71 -12.04 6.86
CA PHE A 49 22.64 -11.17 7.34
C PHE A 49 22.44 -11.30 8.85
N GLY A 50 22.35 -12.54 9.35
CA GLY A 50 22.07 -12.84 10.75
C GLY A 50 23.23 -12.53 11.72
N THR A 51 24.47 -12.51 11.24
CA THR A 51 25.66 -12.21 12.07
C THR A 51 26.30 -10.89 11.68
N ILE A 52 26.87 -10.78 10.46
CA ILE A 52 27.67 -9.60 10.07
C ILE A 52 26.81 -8.35 9.95
N ALA A 53 25.72 -8.39 9.18
CA ALA A 53 24.86 -7.23 8.98
C ALA A 53 24.07 -6.87 10.25
N ALA A 54 23.55 -7.87 10.95
CA ALA A 54 22.84 -7.68 12.22
C ALA A 54 23.70 -6.96 13.26
N GLU A 55 24.96 -7.38 13.45
CA GLU A 55 25.85 -6.71 14.41
C GLU A 55 26.20 -5.28 13.95
N SER A 56 26.45 -5.09 12.65
CA SER A 56 26.71 -3.75 12.12
C SER A 56 25.54 -2.80 12.35
N GLN A 57 24.30 -3.24 12.10
CA GLN A 57 23.10 -2.46 12.36
C GLN A 57 22.90 -2.19 13.85
N ARG A 58 23.17 -3.19 14.71
CA ARG A 58 23.09 -3.03 16.17
C ARG A 58 24.04 -1.95 16.68
N LEU A 59 25.29 -1.97 16.21
CA LEU A 59 26.32 -0.97 16.58
C LEU A 59 25.93 0.43 16.09
N ILE A 60 25.35 0.56 14.89
CA ILE A 60 24.81 1.85 14.41
C ILE A 60 23.67 2.31 15.32
N ASN A 61 22.77 1.39 15.70
CA ASN A 61 21.63 1.72 16.53
C ASN A 61 22.05 2.27 17.90
N GLU A 62 23.17 1.78 18.45
CA GLU A 62 23.76 2.27 19.70
C GLU A 62 24.31 3.70 19.62
N THR A 63 24.55 4.23 18.41
CA THR A 63 25.00 5.62 18.23
C THR A 63 23.85 6.64 18.29
N TYR A 64 22.59 6.21 18.19
CA TYR A 64 21.44 7.10 18.37
C TYR A 64 21.23 7.47 19.83
N SER A 65 20.49 8.56 20.08
CA SER A 65 20.13 8.95 21.44
C SER A 65 19.27 7.89 22.14
N ALA A 66 19.38 7.80 23.47
CA ALA A 66 18.59 6.86 24.27
C ALA A 66 17.06 6.99 24.04
N PHE A 67 16.60 8.20 23.73
CA PHE A 67 15.21 8.45 23.35
C PHE A 67 14.83 7.71 22.06
N VAL A 68 15.62 7.84 20.99
CA VAL A 68 15.38 7.15 19.72
C VAL A 68 15.52 5.65 19.87
N GLN A 69 16.52 5.19 20.63
CA GLN A 69 16.74 3.76 20.91
C GLN A 69 15.51 3.08 21.53
N GLY A 70 14.68 3.81 22.30
CA GLY A 70 13.43 3.29 22.86
C GLY A 70 12.40 2.86 21.80
N PHE A 71 12.47 3.41 20.59
CA PHE A 71 11.56 3.11 19.48
C PHE A 71 12.18 2.19 18.42
N LEU A 72 13.50 1.99 18.44
CA LEU A 72 14.18 1.14 17.47
C LEU A 72 13.92 -0.34 17.77
N PRO A 73 13.84 -1.19 16.73
CA PRO A 73 13.81 -2.63 16.92
C PRO A 73 15.01 -3.08 17.76
N ARG A 74 14.75 -3.75 18.88
CA ARG A 74 15.79 -4.37 19.69
C ARG A 74 16.31 -5.59 18.95
N ALA A 75 17.30 -5.39 18.09
CA ALA A 75 18.03 -6.50 17.48
C ALA A 75 18.79 -7.24 18.59
N ALA A 76 18.49 -8.53 18.78
CA ALA A 76 19.29 -9.37 19.66
C ALA A 76 20.74 -9.39 19.17
N ARG A 77 21.69 -9.34 20.11
CA ARG A 77 23.10 -9.50 19.76
C ARG A 77 23.28 -10.88 19.12
N PRO A 78 23.90 -10.99 17.93
CA PRO A 78 24.13 -12.27 17.30
C PRO A 78 25.08 -13.14 18.15
N ASP A 79 24.86 -14.45 18.14
CA ASP A 79 25.73 -15.42 18.83
C ASP A 79 27.03 -15.59 18.03
N VAL A 80 28.07 -14.89 18.47
CA VAL A 80 29.43 -14.88 17.92
C VAL A 80 30.41 -14.50 19.03
N ASP A 81 31.57 -15.15 19.08
CA ASP A 81 32.57 -14.87 20.13
C ASP A 81 33.30 -13.55 19.87
N VAL A 82 33.79 -13.37 18.64
CA VAL A 82 34.52 -12.16 18.25
C VAL A 82 34.08 -11.73 16.87
N LEU A 83 33.63 -10.47 16.77
CA LEU A 83 33.31 -9.83 15.51
C LEU A 83 33.99 -8.46 15.45
N THR A 84 35.04 -8.35 14.63
CA THR A 84 35.88 -7.14 14.56
C THR A 84 36.09 -6.67 13.13
N GLY A 85 36.47 -5.40 13.01
CA GLY A 85 36.69 -4.77 11.72
C GLY A 85 35.39 -4.51 10.95
N LEU A 86 34.22 -4.53 11.59
CA LEU A 86 32.96 -4.15 10.93
C LEU A 86 33.01 -2.72 10.39
N THR A 87 32.26 -2.50 9.33
CA THR A 87 31.87 -1.18 8.81
C THR A 87 30.35 -1.15 8.75
N THR A 88 29.77 0.04 8.62
CA THR A 88 28.33 0.20 8.36
C THR A 88 27.91 -0.69 7.20
N ALA A 89 27.01 -1.62 7.47
CA ALA A 89 26.45 -2.53 6.48
C ALA A 89 25.22 -1.88 5.88
N ILE A 90 25.15 -1.87 4.55
CA ILE A 90 23.93 -1.57 3.80
C ILE A 90 23.44 -2.90 3.27
N VAL A 91 22.27 -3.33 3.73
CA VAL A 91 21.63 -4.55 3.27
C VAL A 91 20.79 -4.22 2.06
N VAL A 92 21.04 -4.95 0.97
CA VAL A 92 20.20 -4.92 -0.24
C VAL A 92 19.67 -6.33 -0.41
N ASP A 93 18.39 -6.52 -0.18
CA ASP A 93 17.70 -7.80 -0.30
C ASP A 93 16.57 -7.72 -1.33
N GLN A 94 15.76 -8.77 -1.40
CA GLN A 94 14.60 -8.88 -2.28
C GLN A 94 13.28 -8.73 -1.50
N GLU A 95 13.29 -8.11 -0.32
CA GLU A 95 12.05 -7.83 0.38
C GLU A 95 11.13 -7.01 -0.53
N ARG A 96 9.88 -7.46 -0.66
CA ARG A 96 8.92 -6.76 -1.51
C ARG A 96 8.69 -5.39 -0.90
N MET A 97 8.97 -4.36 -1.69
CA MET A 97 8.50 -3.02 -1.36
C MET A 97 6.98 -3.09 -1.16
N THR A 98 6.50 -2.60 -0.01
CA THR A 98 5.07 -2.59 0.29
C THR A 98 4.32 -1.92 -0.85
N PRO A 99 3.32 -2.57 -1.45
CA PRO A 99 2.52 -1.97 -2.51
C PRO A 99 1.85 -0.72 -1.96
N ASN A 100 2.20 0.44 -2.49
CA ASN A 100 1.49 1.68 -2.24
C ASN A 100 1.12 2.26 -3.60
N SER A 101 -0.18 2.52 -3.80
CA SER A 101 -0.71 3.09 -5.05
C SER A 101 -0.05 4.42 -5.47
N ARG A 102 0.61 5.09 -4.52
CA ARG A 102 1.35 6.34 -4.71
C ARG A 102 2.88 6.18 -4.74
N SER A 103 3.38 4.96 -4.62
CA SER A 103 4.80 4.65 -4.76
C SER A 103 5.08 4.16 -6.18
N THR A 104 5.78 4.98 -6.94
CA THR A 104 6.29 4.68 -8.28
C THR A 104 7.82 4.57 -8.26
N VAL A 105 8.41 4.05 -9.34
CA VAL A 105 9.87 4.07 -9.52
C VAL A 105 10.41 5.49 -9.36
N GLY A 106 9.74 6.49 -9.93
CA GLY A 106 10.17 7.89 -9.84
C GLY A 106 10.16 8.46 -8.41
N THR A 107 9.24 8.02 -7.54
CA THR A 107 9.27 8.41 -6.12
C THR A 107 10.30 7.62 -5.32
N ALA A 108 10.55 6.35 -5.68
CA ALA A 108 11.52 5.51 -4.97
C ALA A 108 12.98 5.93 -5.23
N THR A 109 13.25 6.52 -6.40
CA THR A 109 14.59 6.96 -6.81
C THR A 109 14.81 8.47 -6.66
N ASP A 110 13.86 9.20 -6.07
CA ASP A 110 13.82 10.67 -6.01
C ASP A 110 13.86 11.40 -7.38
N VAL A 111 13.82 10.67 -8.50
CA VAL A 111 13.77 11.25 -9.85
C VAL A 111 12.55 12.15 -9.99
N HIS A 112 11.40 11.76 -9.43
CA HIS A 112 10.20 12.60 -9.45
C HIS A 112 10.40 13.91 -8.67
N ALA A 113 11.10 13.89 -7.54
CA ALA A 113 11.40 15.11 -6.80
C ALA A 113 12.27 16.07 -7.62
N MET A 114 13.26 15.54 -8.35
CA MET A 114 14.10 16.34 -9.25
C MET A 114 13.30 16.88 -10.45
N LEU A 115 12.45 16.05 -11.07
CA LEU A 115 11.59 16.47 -12.16
C LEU A 115 10.64 17.60 -11.74
N ARG A 116 10.07 17.54 -10.52
CA ARG A 116 9.24 18.63 -9.99
C ARG A 116 9.98 19.96 -9.92
N ILE A 117 11.27 19.94 -9.55
CA ILE A 117 12.12 21.14 -9.55
C ILE A 117 12.33 21.64 -10.98
N VAL A 118 12.71 20.74 -11.90
CA VAL A 118 12.97 21.07 -13.31
C VAL A 118 11.73 21.70 -13.95
N PHE A 119 10.57 21.04 -13.90
CA PHE A 119 9.33 21.55 -14.50
C PHE A 119 8.83 22.82 -13.82
N SER A 120 9.00 22.98 -12.51
CA SER A 120 8.61 24.25 -11.85
C SER A 120 9.43 25.47 -12.29
N ARG A 121 10.64 25.25 -12.81
CA ARG A 121 11.53 26.33 -13.25
C ARG A 121 11.52 26.53 -14.76
N LEU A 122 11.35 25.46 -15.52
CA LEU A 122 11.57 25.43 -16.97
C LEU A 122 10.35 24.94 -17.77
N GLY A 123 9.27 24.52 -17.11
CA GLY A 123 8.08 24.00 -17.78
C GLY A 123 7.26 25.09 -18.46
N GLU A 124 6.96 24.89 -19.75
CA GLU A 124 6.07 25.73 -20.53
C GLU A 124 4.96 24.87 -21.20
N PRO A 125 3.67 25.14 -20.92
CA PRO A 125 3.16 26.11 -19.95
C PRO A 125 3.52 25.72 -18.50
N SER A 126 3.70 26.71 -17.64
CA SER A 126 4.01 26.46 -16.23
C SER A 126 2.76 26.11 -15.43
N ALA A 127 2.84 25.02 -14.66
CA ALA A 127 1.85 24.67 -13.63
C ALA A 127 2.13 25.36 -12.27
N GLY A 128 3.11 26.27 -12.20
CA GLY A 128 3.46 27.01 -10.97
C GLY A 128 4.59 26.37 -10.15
N PRO A 129 4.59 26.52 -8.81
CA PRO A 129 5.63 25.96 -7.95
C PRO A 129 5.68 24.42 -7.93
N GLY A 130 6.80 23.86 -7.46
CA GLY A 130 7.07 22.41 -7.46
C GLY A 130 6.01 21.50 -6.82
N PHE A 131 5.13 22.01 -5.94
CA PHE A 131 4.04 21.21 -5.36
C PHE A 131 2.90 20.92 -6.33
N HIS A 132 2.70 21.71 -7.38
CA HIS A 132 1.72 21.43 -8.44
C HIS A 132 2.12 20.28 -9.35
N TYR A 133 3.40 19.90 -9.35
CA TYR A 133 3.90 18.75 -10.11
C TYR A 133 3.93 17.46 -9.28
N SER A 134 3.38 17.48 -8.05
CA SER A 134 3.30 16.31 -7.17
C SER A 134 1.93 15.69 -7.23
N PHE A 135 1.84 14.44 -7.69
CA PHE A 135 0.60 13.66 -7.60
C PHE A 135 0.27 13.21 -6.15
N ASN A 136 1.21 13.37 -5.22
CA ASN A 136 1.01 13.08 -3.80
C ASN A 136 0.41 14.25 -3.02
N LEU A 137 0.36 15.45 -3.62
CA LEU A 137 -0.19 16.64 -2.99
C LEU A 137 -1.52 17.00 -3.65
N PRO A 138 -2.57 17.36 -2.89
CA PRO A 138 -3.86 17.74 -3.47
C PRO A 138 -3.77 18.84 -4.54
N ALA A 139 -2.82 19.77 -4.39
CA ALA A 139 -2.60 20.87 -5.34
C ALA A 139 -2.05 20.45 -6.72
N GLY A 140 -1.42 19.27 -6.82
CA GLY A 140 -0.88 18.72 -8.08
C GLY A 140 -1.51 17.40 -8.51
N ALA A 141 -2.32 16.79 -7.66
CA ALA A 141 -3.02 15.57 -7.95
C ALA A 141 -4.20 15.82 -8.91
N CYS A 142 -4.40 14.91 -9.86
CA CYS A 142 -5.60 14.91 -10.67
C CYS A 142 -6.85 14.81 -9.75
N PRO A 143 -7.85 15.70 -9.88
CA PRO A 143 -9.01 15.71 -8.97
C PRO A 143 -9.92 14.49 -9.14
N VAL A 144 -9.78 13.74 -10.24
CA VAL A 144 -10.63 12.57 -10.52
C VAL A 144 -10.09 11.30 -9.88
N CYS A 145 -8.78 11.05 -10.01
CA CYS A 145 -8.13 9.85 -9.46
C CYS A 145 -7.30 10.14 -8.19
N GLU A 146 -7.25 11.39 -7.74
CA GLU A 146 -6.52 11.83 -6.55
C GLU A 146 -5.03 11.40 -6.56
N GLY A 147 -4.44 11.41 -7.76
CA GLY A 147 -3.02 11.08 -7.96
C GLY A 147 -2.70 9.59 -8.03
N THR A 148 -3.70 8.70 -7.98
CA THR A 148 -3.49 7.24 -8.10
C THR A 148 -3.35 6.77 -9.56
N GLY A 149 -3.69 7.63 -10.52
CA GLY A 149 -3.62 7.32 -11.96
C GLY A 149 -4.72 6.38 -12.48
N GLN A 150 -5.55 5.83 -11.60
CA GLN A 150 -6.67 4.95 -11.94
C GLN A 150 -7.95 5.48 -11.31
N VAL A 151 -9.07 5.38 -12.04
CA VAL A 151 -10.38 5.59 -11.45
C VAL A 151 -10.96 4.22 -11.20
N SER A 152 -11.23 3.93 -9.93
CA SER A 152 -12.06 2.80 -9.55
C SER A 152 -13.49 3.14 -9.96
N ASP A 153 -13.94 2.60 -11.09
CA ASP A 153 -15.36 2.62 -11.42
C ASP A 153 -16.00 1.36 -10.84
N ILE A 154 -17.23 1.47 -10.36
CA ILE A 154 -17.92 0.36 -9.74
C ILE A 154 -18.92 -0.17 -10.76
N ASP A 155 -18.74 -1.42 -11.16
CA ASP A 155 -19.71 -2.10 -12.00
C ASP A 155 -20.98 -2.36 -11.18
N LEU A 156 -22.07 -1.66 -11.53
CA LEU A 156 -23.34 -1.78 -10.85
C LEU A 156 -23.89 -3.22 -10.91
N ASP A 157 -23.60 -3.96 -11.98
CA ASP A 157 -24.09 -5.33 -12.18
C ASP A 157 -23.34 -6.34 -11.30
N ALA A 158 -22.12 -5.98 -10.88
CA ALA A 158 -21.37 -6.74 -9.87
C ALA A 158 -21.79 -6.40 -8.42
N VAL A 159 -22.50 -5.27 -8.23
CA VAL A 159 -22.97 -4.79 -6.92
C VAL A 159 -24.43 -5.14 -6.67
N VAL A 160 -25.23 -5.26 -7.71
CA VAL A 160 -26.69 -5.45 -7.62
C VAL A 160 -27.14 -6.59 -8.54
N ASP A 161 -27.85 -7.55 -7.96
CA ASP A 161 -28.56 -8.59 -8.71
C ASP A 161 -29.84 -7.99 -9.31
N ARG A 162 -29.89 -7.89 -10.64
CA ARG A 162 -30.99 -7.25 -11.36
C ARG A 162 -32.30 -8.04 -11.34
N ASP A 163 -32.24 -9.35 -11.05
CA ASP A 163 -33.39 -10.24 -11.08
C ASP A 163 -34.14 -10.34 -9.74
N ARG A 164 -33.64 -9.64 -8.71
CA ARG A 164 -34.22 -9.57 -7.35
C ARG A 164 -34.70 -8.15 -7.03
N SER A 165 -35.61 -8.03 -6.09
CA SER A 165 -35.97 -6.74 -5.48
C SER A 165 -35.04 -6.37 -4.32
N LEU A 166 -35.13 -5.13 -3.82
CA LEU A 166 -34.33 -4.70 -2.66
C LEU A 166 -34.66 -5.54 -1.41
N ARG A 167 -35.93 -5.89 -1.19
CA ARG A 167 -36.34 -6.76 -0.06
C ARG A 167 -35.90 -8.21 -0.24
N GLU A 168 -35.85 -8.67 -1.48
CA GLU A 168 -35.31 -10.00 -1.77
C GLU A 168 -33.80 -10.05 -1.65
N GLY A 169 -33.10 -8.92 -1.47
CA GLY A 169 -31.65 -8.88 -1.33
C GLY A 169 -30.89 -8.72 -2.65
N ALA A 170 -31.35 -7.78 -3.49
CA ALA A 170 -30.64 -7.40 -4.71
C ALA A 170 -29.21 -6.88 -4.45
N ILE A 171 -28.95 -6.19 -3.34
CA ILE A 171 -27.63 -5.60 -3.06
C ILE A 171 -26.63 -6.68 -2.61
N GLN A 172 -25.64 -6.98 -3.44
CA GLN A 172 -24.61 -8.00 -3.24
C GLN A 172 -23.35 -7.47 -2.53
N VAL A 173 -23.51 -6.46 -1.66
CA VAL A 173 -22.41 -5.83 -0.93
C VAL A 173 -22.26 -6.48 0.46
N PRO A 174 -21.05 -6.89 0.88
CA PRO A 174 -20.84 -7.42 2.22
C PRO A 174 -21.36 -6.47 3.31
N GLY A 175 -22.22 -6.98 4.20
CA GLY A 175 -22.85 -6.23 5.28
C GLY A 175 -24.16 -5.51 4.91
N PHE A 176 -24.60 -5.58 3.64
CA PHE A 176 -25.89 -5.06 3.21
C PHE A 176 -26.93 -6.18 3.19
N THR A 177 -27.47 -6.49 4.37
CA THR A 177 -28.55 -7.47 4.49
C THR A 177 -29.91 -6.81 4.21
N PRO A 178 -30.89 -7.54 3.64
CA PRO A 178 -32.20 -6.97 3.28
C PRO A 178 -32.94 -6.33 4.46
N ASP A 179 -32.86 -6.97 5.63
CA ASP A 179 -33.44 -6.47 6.89
C ASP A 179 -32.53 -5.47 7.61
N GLY A 180 -31.30 -5.29 7.11
CA GLY A 180 -30.28 -4.45 7.69
C GLY A 180 -30.64 -2.97 7.61
N TRP A 181 -30.15 -2.20 8.59
CA TRP A 181 -30.39 -0.77 8.67
C TRP A 181 -29.98 -0.02 7.38
N LEU A 182 -28.87 -0.41 6.75
CA LEU A 182 -28.39 0.22 5.51
C LEU A 182 -29.38 0.02 4.35
N VAL A 183 -29.88 -1.19 4.15
CA VAL A 183 -30.86 -1.47 3.08
C VAL A 183 -32.19 -0.78 3.37
N ARG A 184 -32.60 -0.69 4.64
CA ARG A 184 -33.79 0.08 5.06
C ARG A 184 -33.74 1.55 4.64
N THR A 185 -32.55 2.15 4.57
CA THR A 185 -32.42 3.54 4.07
C THR A 185 -32.81 3.68 2.60
N TYR A 186 -32.65 2.63 1.80
CA TYR A 186 -33.10 2.60 0.39
C TYR A 186 -34.59 2.23 0.30
N THR A 187 -35.02 1.16 0.97
CA THR A 187 -36.39 0.66 0.85
C THR A 187 -37.45 1.58 1.45
N GLY A 188 -37.09 2.40 2.44
CA GLY A 188 -37.99 3.39 3.04
C GLY A 188 -37.71 4.83 2.63
N SER A 189 -36.91 5.04 1.57
CA SER A 189 -36.57 6.38 1.07
C SER A 189 -37.74 7.09 0.38
N GLY A 190 -38.67 6.33 -0.19
CA GLY A 190 -39.70 6.84 -1.10
C GLY A 190 -39.19 7.16 -2.51
N PHE A 191 -37.91 6.97 -2.80
CA PHE A 191 -37.32 7.18 -4.14
C PHE A 191 -37.27 5.90 -4.99
N LEU A 192 -37.37 4.73 -4.36
CA LEU A 192 -37.22 3.42 -4.98
C LEU A 192 -38.39 2.54 -4.56
N ASP A 193 -38.96 1.78 -5.48
CA ASP A 193 -39.89 0.71 -5.16
C ASP A 193 -39.10 -0.52 -4.63
N PRO A 194 -39.27 -0.92 -3.36
CA PRO A 194 -38.48 -1.97 -2.74
C PRO A 194 -38.91 -3.38 -3.15
N ASP A 195 -40.12 -3.55 -3.69
CA ASP A 195 -40.72 -4.84 -4.03
C ASP A 195 -40.54 -5.15 -5.52
N LYS A 196 -40.28 -4.13 -6.33
CA LYS A 196 -39.95 -4.23 -7.75
C LYS A 196 -38.53 -4.77 -7.96
N LYS A 197 -38.36 -5.63 -8.96
CA LYS A 197 -37.03 -6.10 -9.39
C LYS A 197 -36.23 -4.97 -10.00
N ILE A 198 -34.92 -4.94 -9.76
CA ILE A 198 -34.08 -3.83 -10.22
C ILE A 198 -34.08 -3.69 -11.75
N ARG A 199 -34.16 -4.79 -12.50
CA ARG A 199 -34.26 -4.75 -13.99
C ARG A 199 -35.48 -4.00 -14.51
N ASP A 200 -36.54 -3.94 -13.71
CA ASP A 200 -37.81 -3.32 -14.10
C ASP A 200 -37.87 -1.84 -13.66
N TYR A 201 -36.88 -1.36 -12.90
CA TYR A 201 -36.80 0.02 -12.40
C TYR A 201 -36.94 1.05 -13.53
N SER A 202 -37.64 2.13 -13.23
CA SER A 202 -37.73 3.30 -14.11
C SER A 202 -36.35 3.98 -14.25
N GLU A 203 -36.16 4.79 -15.28
CA GLU A 203 -34.91 5.56 -15.47
C GLU A 203 -34.57 6.42 -14.24
N THR A 204 -35.57 6.98 -13.57
CA THR A 204 -35.40 7.74 -12.32
C THR A 204 -34.88 6.85 -11.20
N GLU A 205 -35.45 5.66 -11.00
CA GLU A 205 -35.01 4.71 -9.98
C GLU A 205 -33.59 4.18 -10.28
N LEU A 206 -33.30 3.87 -11.55
CA LEU A 206 -31.98 3.42 -12.00
C LEU A 206 -30.90 4.49 -11.88
N ARG A 207 -31.26 5.78 -11.94
CA ARG A 207 -30.35 6.89 -11.63
C ARG A 207 -30.19 7.06 -10.12
N ASP A 208 -31.30 7.01 -9.38
CA ASP A 208 -31.34 7.40 -7.98
C ASP A 208 -30.75 6.33 -7.04
N LEU A 209 -30.88 5.03 -7.38
CA LEU A 209 -30.27 3.95 -6.63
C LEU A 209 -28.73 4.09 -6.57
N PRO A 210 -27.98 4.19 -7.69
CA PRO A 210 -26.52 4.30 -7.66
C PRO A 210 -25.97 5.70 -7.37
N HIS A 211 -26.60 6.76 -7.89
CA HIS A 211 -25.95 8.08 -8.06
C HIS A 211 -26.62 9.26 -7.36
N ARG A 212 -27.76 9.09 -6.69
CA ARG A 212 -28.45 10.23 -6.09
C ARG A 212 -27.61 10.86 -4.97
N ASP A 213 -27.51 12.18 -5.03
CA ASP A 213 -26.83 13.01 -4.05
C ASP A 213 -27.43 12.87 -2.65
N GLN A 214 -26.62 13.22 -1.64
CA GLN A 214 -27.01 13.08 -0.25
C GLN A 214 -28.27 13.90 0.05
N THR A 215 -29.37 13.21 0.35
CA THR A 215 -30.70 13.82 0.56
C THR A 215 -31.23 13.44 1.94
N LYS A 216 -31.77 14.40 2.70
CA LYS A 216 -32.42 14.06 3.98
C LYS A 216 -33.77 13.39 3.73
N ILE A 217 -33.99 12.24 4.34
CA ILE A 217 -35.24 11.48 4.35
C ILE A 217 -35.69 11.25 5.79
N ARG A 218 -37.00 11.03 5.99
CA ARG A 218 -37.55 10.62 7.28
C ARG A 218 -37.81 9.12 7.26
N LEU A 219 -37.14 8.38 8.14
CA LEU A 219 -37.33 6.94 8.30
C LEU A 219 -37.60 6.63 9.77
N SER A 220 -38.70 5.94 10.06
CA SER A 220 -39.06 5.52 11.43
C SER A 220 -39.03 6.66 12.46
N GLY A 221 -39.48 7.86 12.09
CA GLY A 221 -39.51 9.04 12.95
C GLY A 221 -38.19 9.80 13.11
N SER A 222 -37.09 9.34 12.51
CA SER A 222 -35.78 9.99 12.55
C SER A 222 -35.37 10.58 11.19
N SER A 223 -34.66 11.70 11.21
CA SER A 223 -34.08 12.32 10.01
C SER A 223 -32.74 11.67 9.70
N ILE A 224 -32.64 11.00 8.55
CA ILE A 224 -31.42 10.33 8.10
C ILE A 224 -31.06 10.80 6.69
N SER A 225 -29.81 10.60 6.28
CA SER A 225 -29.37 10.91 4.92
C SER A 225 -29.41 9.67 4.04
N TYR A 226 -30.21 9.75 2.98
CA TYR A 226 -30.08 8.90 1.80
C TYR A 226 -28.80 9.29 1.04
N GLU A 227 -28.09 8.31 0.50
CA GLU A 227 -26.92 8.49 -0.38
C GLU A 227 -26.93 7.34 -1.39
N GLY A 228 -26.65 7.63 -2.67
CA GLY A 228 -26.55 6.62 -3.72
C GLY A 228 -25.63 5.45 -3.35
N LEU A 229 -26.02 4.25 -3.75
CA LEU A 229 -25.34 3.00 -3.41
C LEU A 229 -23.87 3.00 -3.84
N LEU A 230 -23.56 3.47 -5.05
CA LEU A 230 -22.17 3.49 -5.55
C LEU A 230 -21.32 4.51 -4.80
N HIS A 231 -21.87 5.68 -4.44
CA HIS A 231 -21.19 6.66 -3.60
C HIS A 231 -20.81 6.06 -2.24
N ARG A 232 -21.76 5.38 -1.61
CA ARG A 232 -21.56 4.71 -0.32
C ARG A 232 -20.52 3.60 -0.42
N VAL A 233 -20.62 2.72 -1.41
CA VAL A 233 -19.67 1.61 -1.60
C VAL A 233 -18.26 2.15 -1.83
N ARG A 234 -18.10 3.17 -2.68
CA ARG A 234 -16.80 3.85 -2.91
C ARG A 234 -16.20 4.37 -1.62
N LYS A 235 -17.00 5.08 -0.80
CA LYS A 235 -16.55 5.65 0.47
C LYS A 235 -16.20 4.59 1.51
N SER A 236 -16.98 3.51 1.61
CA SER A 236 -16.82 2.48 2.64
C SER A 236 -15.71 1.47 2.35
N PHE A 237 -15.49 1.15 1.06
CA PHE A 237 -14.61 0.04 0.66
C PHE A 237 -13.39 0.46 -0.16
N LEU A 238 -13.46 1.56 -0.93
CA LEU A 238 -12.38 1.96 -1.85
C LEU A 238 -11.46 3.04 -1.31
N SER A 239 -11.82 3.66 -0.19
CA SER A 239 -10.95 4.57 0.55
C SER A 239 -9.91 3.85 1.42
N LYS A 240 -10.04 2.54 1.61
CA LYS A 240 -9.20 1.70 2.46
C LYS A 240 -8.18 0.93 1.64
N ASP A 241 -7.03 0.65 2.24
CA ASP A 241 -6.02 -0.22 1.64
C ASP A 241 -6.58 -1.64 1.44
N LYS A 242 -6.47 -2.17 0.22
CA LYS A 242 -7.04 -3.47 -0.18
C LYS A 242 -6.42 -4.63 0.61
N ASP A 243 -5.15 -4.50 0.96
CA ASP A 243 -4.43 -5.56 1.67
C ASP A 243 -4.81 -5.64 3.16
N ALA A 244 -5.39 -4.56 3.70
CA ALA A 244 -5.98 -4.53 5.04
C ALA A 244 -7.44 -5.01 5.10
N LEU A 245 -8.07 -5.32 3.95
CA LEU A 245 -9.45 -5.80 3.89
C LEU A 245 -9.56 -7.28 4.26
N GLN A 246 -10.68 -7.65 4.90
CA GLN A 246 -11.03 -9.05 5.15
C GLN A 246 -11.19 -9.80 3.81
N PRO A 247 -10.86 -11.11 3.75
CA PRO A 247 -10.81 -11.86 2.48
C PRO A 247 -12.10 -11.77 1.64
N HIS A 248 -13.27 -11.87 2.27
CA HIS A 248 -14.55 -11.79 1.57
C HIS A 248 -14.86 -10.38 1.05
N VAL A 249 -14.37 -9.33 1.73
CA VAL A 249 -14.50 -7.94 1.29
C VAL A 249 -13.56 -7.66 0.13
N ARG A 250 -12.32 -8.18 0.18
CA ARG A 250 -11.36 -8.08 -0.92
C ARG A 250 -11.91 -8.73 -2.19
N ALA A 251 -12.44 -9.95 -2.08
CA ALA A 251 -13.06 -10.65 -3.21
C ALA A 251 -14.25 -9.87 -3.80
N PHE A 252 -15.05 -9.20 -2.96
CA PHE A 252 -16.08 -8.29 -3.46
C PHE A 252 -15.49 -7.10 -4.21
N VAL A 253 -14.50 -6.41 -3.65
CA VAL A 253 -13.84 -5.26 -4.28
C VAL A 253 -13.20 -5.63 -5.63
N GLU A 254 -12.56 -6.80 -5.72
CA GLU A 254 -11.95 -7.28 -6.97
C GLU A 254 -12.98 -7.56 -8.07
N ARG A 255 -14.18 -8.04 -7.71
CA ARG A 255 -15.28 -8.26 -8.67
C ARG A 255 -16.01 -6.98 -9.04
N ALA A 256 -16.26 -6.13 -8.05
CA ALA A 256 -17.13 -4.96 -8.19
C ALA A 256 -16.40 -3.74 -8.78
N VAL A 257 -15.07 -3.68 -8.67
CA VAL A 257 -14.31 -2.54 -9.17
C VAL A 257 -13.68 -2.86 -10.50
N ALA A 258 -14.17 -2.18 -11.54
CA ALA A 258 -13.48 -2.08 -12.80
C ALA A 258 -12.40 -0.98 -12.70
N PHE A 259 -11.14 -1.34 -12.97
CA PHE A 259 -10.06 -0.37 -13.04
C PHE A 259 -10.01 0.23 -14.45
N ALA A 260 -10.56 1.44 -14.59
CA ALA A 260 -10.36 2.23 -15.79
C ALA A 260 -9.14 3.14 -15.60
N ARG A 261 -8.29 3.23 -16.63
CA ARG A 261 -7.28 4.31 -16.66
C ARG A 261 -8.00 5.64 -16.65
N ALA A 262 -7.57 6.54 -15.76
CA ALA A 262 -8.09 7.88 -15.69
C ALA A 262 -7.79 8.62 -17.01
N ARG A 263 -8.77 8.74 -17.91
CA ARG A 263 -8.61 9.39 -19.23
C ARG A 263 -8.14 10.85 -19.14
N ASN A 264 -8.35 11.49 -17.99
CA ASN A 264 -7.98 12.89 -17.73
C ASN A 264 -6.71 13.06 -16.88
N ALA A 265 -6.01 11.98 -16.51
CA ALA A 265 -4.78 12.08 -15.69
C ALA A 265 -3.55 12.63 -16.43
N GLY A 266 -3.70 13.05 -17.70
CA GLY A 266 -2.64 13.65 -18.52
C GLY A 266 -2.98 15.05 -19.06
N ARG A 267 -3.99 15.73 -18.50
CA ARG A 267 -4.34 17.11 -18.88
C ARG A 267 -4.37 18.00 -17.64
N GLY A 268 -3.18 18.40 -17.20
CA GLY A 268 -2.94 19.37 -16.13
C GLY A 268 -1.61 20.03 -16.38
#